data_AF-A0A0W1EG49-F1
#
_entry.id   AF-A0A0W1EG49-F1
#
_cell.length_a   1.000
_cell.length_b   1.000
_cell.length_c   1.000
_cell.angle_alpha   90.00
_cell.angle_beta   90.00
_cell.angle_gamma   90.00
#
_symmetry.space_group_name_H-M   'P 1'
#
loop_
_entity.id
_entity.type
_entity.pdbx_description
1 polymer ?
#
loop_
_entity_poly.entity_id
_entity_poly.type
_entity_poly.pdbx_seq_one_letter_code
_entity_poly.pdbx_strand_id
1 'polypeptide(L)'
;MKFRATALLAALCIASPHSAATVQEASLAELAVDIAYDKCPKLHDDEIKLDGPEIKALGFVGAPETRQHPRVGAMQILSLKRGDGEIVIGAATETAFCQVMVLGPQRETAHAALRANLGRLGIDFSPDPASSSANEYSTVEGLSARPEEGVTVGVQFINASGPRGQMAAFQVFITDQ
;
A
#
# COMPACT_ATOMS: atom_id res chain seq x y z
N MET A 1 -62.45 32.25 46.67
CA MET A 1 -62.05 30.95 46.07
C MET A 1 -61.97 31.07 44.55
N LYS A 2 -60.76 31.02 43.99
CA LYS A 2 -60.34 30.19 42.82
C LYS A 2 -59.07 30.79 42.16
N PHE A 3 -58.02 29.98 42.21
CA PHE A 3 -56.69 30.15 41.63
C PHE A 3 -56.69 30.12 40.10
N ARG A 4 -55.64 30.70 39.47
CA ARG A 4 -54.96 30.22 38.24
C ARG A 4 -53.67 31.05 38.06
N ALA A 5 -52.50 30.56 38.45
CA ALA A 5 -51.65 29.52 37.83
C ALA A 5 -50.79 30.08 36.66
N THR A 6 -49.56 30.42 37.03
CA THR A 6 -48.40 30.79 36.21
C THR A 6 -47.92 29.59 35.38
N ALA A 7 -47.51 29.80 34.13
CA ALA A 7 -46.74 28.83 33.36
C ALA A 7 -45.52 29.53 32.74
N LEU A 8 -44.35 29.30 33.32
CA LEU A 8 -43.04 29.65 32.77
C LEU A 8 -42.59 28.47 31.89
N LEU A 9 -42.39 28.69 30.59
CA LEU A 9 -41.81 27.70 29.69
C LEU A 9 -40.28 27.71 29.84
N ALA A 10 -39.71 26.63 30.36
CA ALA A 10 -38.28 26.39 30.38
C ALA A 10 -37.82 25.86 29.01
N ALA A 11 -37.02 26.65 28.29
CA ALA A 11 -36.35 26.22 27.06
C ALA A 11 -35.15 25.34 27.41
N LEU A 12 -35.32 24.01 27.31
CA LEU A 12 -34.20 23.08 27.31
C LEU A 12 -33.38 23.27 26.02
N CYS A 13 -32.17 23.81 26.15
CA CYS A 13 -31.14 23.71 25.11
C CYS A 13 -30.70 22.24 25.02
N ILE A 14 -31.16 21.54 23.98
CA ILE A 14 -30.64 20.23 23.61
C ILE A 14 -29.25 20.46 23.00
N ALA A 15 -28.21 20.32 23.82
CA ALA A 15 -26.85 20.22 23.31
C ALA A 15 -26.71 18.86 22.61
N SER A 16 -26.68 18.87 21.28
CA SER A 16 -26.37 17.68 20.49
C SER A 16 -24.94 17.23 20.82
N PRO A 17 -24.69 15.95 21.17
CA PRO A 17 -23.33 15.46 21.28
C PRO A 17 -22.70 15.54 19.89
N HIS A 18 -21.72 16.43 19.73
CA HIS A 18 -20.76 16.34 18.64
C HIS A 18 -19.96 15.05 18.89
N SER A 19 -20.43 13.93 18.33
CA SER A 19 -19.55 12.82 18.03
C SER A 19 -18.50 13.36 17.08
N ALA A 20 -17.33 13.72 17.61
CA ALA A 20 -16.14 13.85 16.81
C ALA A 20 -15.95 12.49 16.14
N ALA A 21 -16.32 12.40 14.87
CA ALA A 21 -15.96 11.27 14.04
C ALA A 21 -14.43 11.25 14.03
N THR A 22 -13.86 10.37 14.85
CA THR A 22 -12.46 9.99 14.72
C THR A 22 -12.31 9.50 13.29
N VAL A 23 -11.67 10.30 12.46
CA VAL A 23 -11.23 9.88 11.13
C VAL A 23 -10.34 8.68 11.40
N GLN A 24 -10.87 7.48 11.15
CA GLN A 24 -10.12 6.26 11.36
C GLN A 24 -9.03 6.25 10.29
N GLU A 25 -7.78 6.43 10.73
CA GLU A 25 -6.63 6.35 9.85
C GLU A 25 -6.64 4.98 9.17
N ALA A 26 -6.49 4.97 7.84
CA ALA A 26 -6.46 3.73 7.08
C ALA A 26 -5.40 2.80 7.66
N SER A 27 -5.74 1.52 7.79
CA SER A 27 -4.80 0.49 8.24
C SER A 27 -3.61 0.39 7.27
N LEU A 28 -2.47 -0.14 7.73
CA LEU A 28 -1.33 -0.39 6.84
C LEU A 28 -1.68 -1.31 5.67
N ALA A 29 -2.62 -2.24 5.84
CA ALA A 29 -3.08 -3.13 4.77
C ALA A 29 -3.84 -2.35 3.67
N GLU A 30 -4.75 -1.47 4.06
CA GLU A 30 -5.47 -0.60 3.10
C GLU A 30 -4.50 0.35 2.40
N LEU A 31 -3.60 0.98 3.15
CA LEU A 31 -2.58 1.86 2.59
C LEU A 31 -1.67 1.12 1.59
N ALA A 32 -1.28 -0.12 1.90
CA ALA A 32 -0.48 -0.93 0.98
C ALA A 32 -1.19 -1.21 -0.34
N VAL A 33 -2.50 -1.50 -0.29
CA VAL A 33 -3.32 -1.70 -1.49
C VAL A 33 -3.42 -0.42 -2.31
N ASP A 34 -3.68 0.73 -1.68
CA ASP A 34 -3.78 2.01 -2.39
C ASP A 34 -2.46 2.40 -3.05
N ILE A 35 -1.33 2.20 -2.37
CA ILE A 35 -0.02 2.46 -2.97
C ILE A 35 0.22 1.50 -4.14
N ALA A 36 0.02 0.19 -3.93
CA ALA A 36 0.33 -0.83 -4.93
C ALA A 36 -0.48 -0.65 -6.23
N TYR A 37 -1.74 -0.24 -6.12
CA TYR A 37 -2.64 -0.21 -7.27
C TYR A 37 -2.94 1.20 -7.81
N ASP A 38 -2.80 2.25 -7.01
CA ASP A 38 -3.03 3.63 -7.49
C ASP A 38 -1.75 4.44 -7.65
N LYS A 39 -0.70 4.15 -6.87
CA LYS A 39 0.54 4.92 -6.88
C LYS A 39 1.66 4.26 -7.65
N CYS A 40 1.82 2.93 -7.59
CA CYS A 40 2.86 2.25 -8.35
C CYS A 40 2.77 2.48 -9.86
N PRO A 41 1.60 2.41 -10.53
CA PRO A 41 1.51 2.74 -11.96
C PRO A 41 2.01 4.15 -12.26
N LYS A 42 1.59 5.14 -11.46
CA LYS A 42 2.03 6.53 -11.61
C LYS A 42 3.51 6.76 -11.32
N LEU A 43 4.09 5.98 -10.40
CA LEU A 43 5.52 5.98 -10.11
C LEU A 43 6.31 5.31 -11.24
N HIS A 44 5.75 4.28 -11.89
CA HIS A 44 6.34 3.68 -13.09
C HIS A 44 6.40 4.67 -14.24
N ASP A 45 5.29 5.38 -14.48
CA ASP A 45 5.13 6.31 -15.59
C ASP A 45 5.78 7.70 -15.33
N ASP A 46 6.50 7.85 -14.20
CA ASP A 46 7.09 9.11 -13.70
C ASP A 46 6.07 10.27 -13.60
N GLU A 47 4.77 9.97 -13.53
CA GLU A 47 3.71 10.96 -13.31
C GLU A 47 3.80 11.57 -11.91
N ILE A 48 4.26 10.78 -10.94
CA ILE A 48 4.49 11.20 -9.57
C ILE A 48 5.87 10.76 -9.09
N LYS A 49 6.43 11.51 -8.14
CA LYS A 49 7.73 11.20 -7.53
C LYS A 49 7.57 10.57 -6.15
N LEU A 50 8.53 9.72 -5.78
CA LEU A 50 8.56 9.07 -4.47
C LEU A 50 8.62 10.07 -3.30
N ASP A 51 9.24 11.23 -3.50
CA ASP A 51 9.28 12.35 -2.56
C ASP A 51 8.26 13.46 -2.88
N GLY A 52 7.34 13.17 -3.80
CA GLY A 52 6.32 14.09 -4.27
C GLY A 52 5.20 14.34 -3.25
N PRO A 53 4.34 15.35 -3.52
CA PRO A 53 3.25 15.73 -2.62
C PRO A 53 2.24 14.60 -2.40
N GLU A 54 1.98 13.77 -3.41
CA GLU A 54 1.04 12.65 -3.30
C GLU A 54 1.50 11.56 -2.32
N ILE A 55 2.80 11.23 -2.31
CA ILE A 55 3.35 10.26 -1.37
C ILE A 55 3.47 10.86 0.04
N LYS A 56 3.84 12.15 0.13
CA LYS A 56 3.86 12.88 1.41
C LYS A 56 2.48 13.00 2.05
N ALA A 57 1.42 13.15 1.25
CA ALA A 57 0.04 13.19 1.74
C ALA A 57 -0.40 11.88 2.42
N LEU A 58 0.27 10.75 2.13
CA LEU A 58 0.05 9.47 2.79
C LEU A 58 0.77 9.34 4.15
N GLY A 59 1.53 10.38 4.54
CA GLY A 59 2.26 10.44 5.80
C GLY A 59 3.74 10.04 5.71
N PHE A 60 4.25 9.70 4.51
CA PHE A 60 5.67 9.45 4.33
C PHE A 60 6.46 10.75 4.48
N VAL A 61 7.46 10.73 5.36
CA VAL A 61 8.31 11.88 5.67
C VAL A 61 9.78 11.52 5.45
N GLY A 62 10.58 12.50 5.06
CA GLY A 62 12.01 12.34 4.80
C GLY A 62 12.38 12.34 3.31
N ALA A 63 13.67 12.14 3.05
CA ALA A 63 14.21 12.01 1.70
C ALA A 63 14.29 10.52 1.34
N PRO A 64 14.06 10.13 0.06
CA PRO A 64 14.27 8.77 -0.38
C PRO A 64 15.72 8.33 -0.18
N GLU A 65 15.90 7.08 0.23
CA GLU A 65 17.21 6.44 0.31
C GLU A 65 17.45 5.59 -0.93
N THR A 66 18.66 5.61 -1.47
CA THR A 66 19.04 4.65 -2.54
C THR A 66 19.45 3.32 -1.93
N ARG A 67 18.91 2.22 -2.46
CA ARG A 67 19.21 0.84 -2.08
C ARG A 67 19.48 0.01 -3.33
N GLN A 68 20.32 -1.01 -3.19
CA GLN A 68 20.51 -1.99 -4.25
C GLN A 68 19.42 -3.07 -4.18
N HIS A 69 18.78 -3.32 -5.31
CA HIS A 69 17.77 -4.35 -5.50
C HIS A 69 18.27 -5.41 -6.51
N PRO A 70 18.09 -6.72 -6.23
CA PRO A 70 18.64 -7.79 -7.08
C PRO A 70 18.14 -7.76 -8.54
N ARG A 71 16.92 -7.27 -8.77
CA ARG A 71 16.30 -7.23 -10.11
C ARG A 71 16.66 -5.97 -10.91
N VAL A 72 16.72 -4.82 -10.25
CA VAL A 72 16.68 -3.51 -10.94
C VAL A 72 17.88 -2.63 -10.66
N GLY A 73 18.86 -3.14 -9.92
CA GLY A 73 20.00 -2.35 -9.52
C GLY A 73 19.61 -1.30 -8.49
N ALA A 74 19.95 -0.04 -8.74
CA ALA A 74 19.66 1.04 -7.80
C ALA A 74 18.16 1.37 -7.79
N MET A 75 17.57 1.42 -6.60
CA MET A 75 16.18 1.76 -6.36
C MET A 75 16.09 2.80 -5.25
N GLN A 76 15.17 3.76 -5.37
CA GLN A 76 14.86 4.68 -4.28
C GLN A 76 13.79 4.08 -3.38
N ILE A 77 13.95 4.22 -2.07
CA ILE A 77 12.96 3.76 -1.08
C ILE A 77 12.57 4.87 -0.11
N LEU A 78 11.35 4.80 0.39
CA LEU A 78 10.85 5.65 1.46
C LEU A 78 10.02 4.79 2.42
N SER A 79 10.16 5.02 3.72
CA SER A 79 9.44 4.24 4.73
C SER A 79 8.57 5.10 5.65
N LEU A 80 7.49 4.49 6.12
CA LEU A 80 6.55 5.06 7.08
C LEU A 80 6.32 4.05 8.19
N LYS A 81 6.65 4.43 9.42
CA LYS A 81 6.41 3.65 10.64
C LYS A 81 5.13 4.11 11.32
N ARG A 82 4.30 3.16 11.73
CA ARG A 82 3.06 3.35 12.47
C ARG A 82 3.00 2.40 13.66
N GLY A 83 2.01 2.56 14.53
CA GLY A 83 1.81 1.67 15.68
C GLY A 83 1.52 0.22 15.30
N ASP A 84 0.99 -0.02 14.09
CA ASP A 84 0.61 -1.32 13.58
C ASP A 84 1.62 -1.94 12.59
N GLY A 85 2.78 -1.30 12.38
CA GLY A 85 3.88 -1.83 11.56
C GLY A 85 4.70 -0.77 10.83
N GLU A 86 5.38 -1.19 9.77
CA GLU A 86 6.12 -0.32 8.85
C GLU A 86 5.72 -0.65 7.41
N ILE A 87 5.56 0.37 6.59
CA ILE A 87 5.41 0.23 5.15
C ILE A 87 6.56 0.93 4.43
N VAL A 88 7.10 0.27 3.42
CA VAL A 88 8.20 0.77 2.59
C VAL A 88 7.72 0.77 1.13
N ILE A 89 7.89 1.90 0.46
CA ILE A 89 7.68 2.03 -0.98
C ILE A 89 9.05 2.10 -1.63
N GLY A 90 9.28 1.28 -2.64
CA GLY A 90 10.46 1.32 -3.50
C GLY A 90 10.06 1.60 -4.94
N ALA A 91 10.82 2.43 -5.64
CA ALA A 91 10.62 2.69 -7.07
C ALA A 91 11.95 2.86 -7.81
N ALA A 92 12.03 2.28 -9.01
CA ALA A 92 13.12 2.48 -9.96
C ALA A 92 12.49 2.79 -11.34
N THR A 93 12.44 4.08 -11.67
CA THR A 93 11.81 4.61 -12.89
C THR A 93 12.48 4.08 -14.15
N GLU A 94 13.82 4.02 -14.16
CA GLU A 94 14.63 3.53 -15.30
C GLU A 94 14.32 2.09 -15.72
N THR A 95 13.71 1.29 -14.83
CA THR A 95 13.38 -0.11 -15.08
C THR A 95 11.89 -0.40 -14.86
N ALA A 96 11.05 0.63 -14.80
CA ALA A 96 9.60 0.52 -14.55
C ALA A 96 9.27 -0.47 -13.41
N PHE A 97 9.92 -0.29 -12.25
CA PHE A 97 9.76 -1.17 -11.09
C PHE A 97 9.21 -0.41 -9.89
N CYS A 98 8.28 -1.05 -9.19
CA CYS A 98 7.69 -0.55 -7.95
C CYS A 98 7.53 -1.72 -6.98
N GLN A 99 7.83 -1.45 -5.72
CA GLN A 99 7.68 -2.39 -4.62
C GLN A 99 6.94 -1.73 -3.48
N VAL A 100 5.99 -2.45 -2.90
CA VAL A 100 5.36 -2.11 -1.62
C VAL A 100 5.65 -3.23 -0.66
N MET A 101 6.27 -2.91 0.47
CA MET A 101 6.67 -3.88 1.49
C MET A 101 6.06 -3.49 2.83
N VAL A 102 5.44 -4.45 3.51
CA VAL A 102 4.84 -4.27 4.84
C VAL A 102 5.58 -5.17 5.83
N LEU A 103 6.05 -4.57 6.91
CA LEU A 103 6.69 -5.25 8.04
C LEU A 103 5.82 -5.16 9.29
N GLY A 104 5.88 -6.18 10.12
CA GLY A 104 5.23 -6.20 11.43
C GLY A 104 3.88 -6.93 11.45
N PRO A 105 3.00 -6.62 12.44
CA PRO A 105 1.78 -7.37 12.71
C PRO A 105 0.81 -7.46 11.52
N GLN A 106 0.73 -6.40 10.69
CA GLN A 106 -0.23 -6.31 9.59
C GLN A 106 0.22 -6.98 8.29
N ARG A 107 1.42 -7.58 8.22
CA ARG A 107 1.98 -8.11 6.96
C ARG A 107 1.09 -9.15 6.28
N GLU A 108 0.49 -10.09 7.03
CA GLU A 108 -0.33 -11.18 6.48
C GLU A 108 -1.65 -10.62 5.94
N THR A 109 -2.27 -9.71 6.69
CA THR A 109 -3.46 -8.97 6.27
C THR A 109 -3.18 -8.17 5.00
N ALA A 110 -2.04 -7.46 4.94
CA ALA A 110 -1.63 -6.70 3.77
C ALA A 110 -1.37 -7.62 2.57
N HIS A 111 -0.68 -8.75 2.75
CA HIS A 111 -0.43 -9.72 1.70
C HIS A 111 -1.74 -10.25 1.09
N ALA A 112 -2.68 -10.67 1.94
CA ALA A 112 -3.99 -11.14 1.50
C ALA A 112 -4.79 -10.06 0.78
N ALA A 113 -4.78 -8.83 1.32
CA ALA A 113 -5.48 -7.69 0.71
C ALA A 113 -4.88 -7.32 -0.64
N LEU A 114 -3.55 -7.27 -0.76
CA LEU A 114 -2.85 -7.06 -2.02
C LEU A 114 -3.25 -8.12 -3.02
N ARG A 115 -3.20 -9.41 -2.67
CA ARG A 115 -3.56 -10.51 -3.58
C ARG A 115 -5.01 -10.45 -4.04
N ALA A 116 -5.94 -10.12 -3.14
CA ALA A 116 -7.37 -10.02 -3.43
C ALA A 116 -7.71 -8.84 -4.35
N ASN A 117 -6.88 -7.80 -4.38
CA ASN A 117 -7.09 -6.58 -5.16
C ASN A 117 -6.32 -6.55 -6.49
N LEU A 118 -5.67 -7.65 -6.91
CA LEU A 118 -4.90 -7.71 -8.15
C LEU A 118 -5.70 -7.28 -9.39
N GLY A 119 -7.00 -7.56 -9.41
CA GLY A 119 -7.90 -7.16 -10.50
C GLY A 119 -8.00 -5.65 -10.72
N ARG A 120 -7.57 -4.80 -9.76
CA ARG A 120 -7.50 -3.35 -9.92
C ARG A 120 -6.54 -2.91 -11.03
N LEU A 121 -5.57 -3.75 -11.39
CA LEU A 121 -4.67 -3.48 -12.51
C LEU A 121 -5.35 -3.64 -13.88
N GLY A 122 -6.54 -4.25 -13.95
CA GLY A 122 -7.26 -4.45 -15.21
C GLY A 122 -6.55 -5.37 -16.21
N ILE A 123 -5.57 -6.16 -15.75
CA ILE A 123 -4.76 -7.07 -16.56
C ILE A 123 -5.04 -8.51 -16.13
N ASP A 124 -5.22 -9.40 -17.11
CA ASP A 124 -5.40 -10.83 -16.89
C ASP A 124 -4.06 -11.54 -16.67
N PHE A 125 -3.64 -11.61 -15.41
CA PHE A 125 -2.42 -12.29 -15.01
C PHE A 125 -2.58 -13.81 -14.99
N SER A 126 -1.54 -14.51 -15.46
CA SER A 126 -1.39 -15.95 -15.35
C SER A 126 -0.23 -16.32 -14.41
N PRO A 127 -0.29 -17.46 -13.71
CA PRO A 127 0.85 -17.96 -12.94
C PRO A 127 2.12 -18.03 -13.77
N ASP A 128 3.23 -17.54 -13.22
CA ASP A 128 4.56 -17.60 -13.83
C ASP A 128 5.49 -18.45 -12.93
N PRO A 129 5.66 -19.74 -13.24
CA PRO A 129 6.53 -20.62 -12.48
C PRO A 129 8.00 -20.20 -12.51
N ALA A 130 8.45 -19.46 -13.53
CA ALA A 130 9.84 -19.04 -13.65
C ALA A 130 10.19 -17.89 -12.70
N SER A 131 9.21 -17.08 -12.32
CA SER A 131 9.35 -16.02 -11.31
C SER A 131 8.81 -16.42 -9.92
N SER A 132 8.37 -17.67 -9.76
CA SER A 132 7.90 -18.23 -8.50
C SER A 132 9.00 -19.03 -7.80
N SER A 133 9.03 -19.00 -6.46
CA SER A 133 9.97 -19.81 -5.68
C SER A 133 9.47 -20.04 -4.26
N ALA A 134 9.95 -21.09 -3.59
CA ALA A 134 9.70 -21.32 -2.18
C ALA A 134 10.93 -21.96 -1.54
N ASN A 135 11.31 -21.46 -0.36
CA ASN A 135 12.33 -22.04 0.50
C ASN A 135 11.92 -21.88 1.97
N GLU A 136 12.76 -22.32 2.90
CA GLU A 136 12.47 -22.28 4.34
C GLU A 136 12.28 -20.87 4.91
N TYR A 137 12.78 -19.83 4.22
CA TYR A 137 12.72 -18.44 4.68
C TYR A 137 11.75 -17.57 3.88
N SER A 138 11.28 -18.02 2.72
CA SER A 138 10.50 -17.18 1.81
C SER A 138 9.66 -17.96 0.81
N THR A 139 8.52 -17.37 0.45
CA THR A 139 7.70 -17.77 -0.69
C THR A 139 7.54 -16.58 -1.62
N VAL A 140 7.65 -16.84 -2.92
CA VAL A 140 7.41 -15.89 -4.00
C VAL A 140 6.38 -16.52 -4.93
N GLU A 141 5.19 -15.93 -5.00
CA GLU A 141 4.20 -16.22 -6.03
C GLU A 141 4.41 -15.21 -7.16
N GLY A 142 4.90 -15.70 -8.30
CA GLY A 142 5.09 -14.92 -9.51
C GLY A 142 3.91 -15.06 -10.46
N LEU A 143 3.44 -13.95 -11.00
CA LEU A 143 2.43 -13.87 -12.04
C LEU A 143 2.94 -13.01 -13.19
N SER A 144 2.51 -13.29 -14.41
CA SER A 144 2.84 -12.49 -15.58
C SER A 144 1.66 -12.32 -16.52
N ALA A 145 1.70 -11.25 -17.30
CA ALA A 145 0.78 -10.97 -18.38
C ALA A 145 1.54 -10.33 -19.56
N ARG A 146 0.98 -10.48 -20.75
CA ARG A 146 1.49 -9.85 -21.98
C ARG A 146 0.38 -9.02 -22.59
N PRO A 147 0.16 -7.78 -22.11
CA PRO A 147 -0.95 -6.95 -22.59
C PRO A 147 -0.77 -6.55 -24.05
N GLU A 148 0.47 -6.47 -24.53
CA GLU A 148 0.83 -6.14 -25.91
C GLU A 148 2.10 -6.90 -26.36
N GLU A 149 2.39 -6.85 -27.65
CA GLU A 149 3.57 -7.50 -28.22
C GLU A 149 4.86 -6.86 -27.69
N GLY A 150 5.83 -7.69 -27.28
CA GLY A 150 7.12 -7.23 -26.74
C GLY A 150 7.11 -6.80 -25.27
N VAL A 151 5.94 -6.63 -24.65
CA VAL A 151 5.82 -6.18 -23.26
C VAL A 151 5.33 -7.31 -22.35
N THR A 152 6.08 -7.56 -21.28
CA THR A 152 5.63 -8.43 -20.18
C THR A 152 5.49 -7.63 -18.90
N VAL A 153 4.30 -7.68 -18.30
CA VAL A 153 4.03 -7.13 -16.97
C VAL A 153 4.10 -8.27 -15.98
N GLY A 154 4.98 -8.15 -14.98
CA GLY A 154 5.16 -9.13 -13.91
C GLY A 154 4.67 -8.59 -12.57
N VAL A 155 4.07 -9.47 -11.79
CA VAL A 155 3.71 -9.23 -10.39
C VAL A 155 4.31 -10.33 -9.52
N GLN A 156 4.89 -9.95 -8.39
CA GLN A 156 5.36 -10.91 -7.39
C GLN A 156 4.75 -10.60 -6.02
N PHE A 157 4.13 -11.61 -5.39
CA PHE A 157 3.73 -11.59 -3.99
C PHE A 157 4.76 -12.37 -3.19
N ILE A 158 5.37 -11.71 -2.21
CA ILE A 158 6.51 -12.24 -1.46
C ILE A 158 6.13 -12.27 0.01
N ASN A 159 6.28 -13.43 0.65
CA ASN A 159 6.34 -13.53 2.11
C ASN A 159 7.73 -14.00 2.48
N ALA A 160 8.38 -13.32 3.42
CA ALA A 160 9.73 -13.66 3.81
C ALA A 160 9.99 -13.41 5.30
N SER A 161 10.90 -14.20 5.86
CA SER A 161 11.47 -14.00 7.19
C SER A 161 12.94 -13.61 7.04
N GLY A 162 13.35 -12.49 7.64
CA GLY A 162 14.73 -12.02 7.56
C GLY A 162 15.23 -11.37 8.85
N PRO A 163 16.43 -10.79 8.85
CA PRO A 163 17.03 -10.14 10.03
C PRO A 163 16.21 -8.97 10.58
N ARG A 164 15.34 -8.37 9.76
CA ARG A 164 14.41 -7.30 10.16
C ARG A 164 13.03 -7.83 10.59
N GLY A 165 12.90 -9.15 10.76
CA GLY A 165 11.65 -9.83 11.06
C GLY A 165 10.94 -10.34 9.80
N GLN A 166 9.65 -10.61 9.96
CA GLN A 166 8.80 -11.12 8.89
C GLN A 166 8.22 -9.97 8.07
N MET A 167 8.15 -10.14 6.76
CA MET A 167 7.67 -9.15 5.80
C MET A 167 6.77 -9.79 4.74
N ALA A 168 5.85 -8.98 4.25
CA ALA A 168 5.12 -9.22 3.01
C ALA A 168 5.50 -8.13 2.01
N ALA A 169 5.67 -8.48 0.73
CA ALA A 169 5.90 -7.50 -0.31
C ALA A 169 5.10 -7.82 -1.57
N PHE A 170 4.68 -6.77 -2.25
CA PHE A 170 4.16 -6.76 -3.60
C PHE A 170 5.17 -6.06 -4.49
N GLN A 171 5.52 -6.67 -5.61
CA GLN A 171 6.34 -6.04 -6.63
C GLN A 171 5.56 -6.05 -7.94
N VAL A 172 5.62 -4.94 -8.67
CA VAL A 172 5.13 -4.84 -10.04
C VAL A 172 6.26 -4.29 -10.90
N PHE A 173 6.47 -4.92 -12.05
CA PHE A 173 7.55 -4.58 -12.96
C PHE A 173 7.16 -4.81 -14.41
N ILE A 174 7.73 -4.01 -15.30
CA ILE A 174 7.58 -4.15 -16.73
C ILE A 174 8.93 -4.59 -17.31
N THR A 175 8.91 -5.54 -18.22
CA THR A 175 10.09 -5.93 -19.00
C THR A 175 9.76 -5.88 -20.48
N ASP A 176 10.56 -5.13 -21.22
CA ASP A 176 10.57 -5.12 -22.67
C ASP A 176 11.47 -6.28 -23.16
N GLN A 177 10.98 -7.09 -24.10
CA GLN A 177 11.73 -8.18 -24.73
C GLN A 177 12.17 -7.85 -26.15
#